data_AF-A0A534XBF6-F1
#
_entry.id   AF-A0A534XBF6-F1
#
_cell.length_a   1.000
_cell.length_b   1.000
_cell.length_c   1.000
_cell.angle_alpha   90.00
_cell.angle_beta   90.00
_cell.angle_gamma   90.00
#
_symmetry.space_group_name_H-M   'P 1'
#
loop_
_entity.id
_entity.type
_entity.pdbx_description
1 polymer ?
#
loop_
_entity_poly.entity_id
_entity_poly.type
_entity_poly.pdbx_seq_one_letter_code
_entity_poly.pdbx_strand_id
1 'polypeptide(L)'
;MPSCGRRQRRPCGNARRFSRAAEATAPSRGALNSSLLAADLSGVSRLVLGQGLRDTRTALVRWNGKPGPIVRAWLGWSVAVASALLAAVYAIAVFSPPDPTPLAVPGVTHAATFSDVGYVLFRNGLVLALHALACVAGFIAGSSLPIAAATRHGLSRWVHEKAGPLAILFVGGATAFSLGTQAIVLGVGTASLSAQLGISPGVLLLALLPHALPELAALFLPLAAWLIASRRGEWRELLAATLVTVAIALPVLVLSAVVETYVSPYLLRALAGVGTHT
;
A
#
# COMPACT_ATOMS: atom_id res chain seq x y z
N MET A 1 24.65 -73.19 7.58
CA MET A 1 25.33 -74.23 8.40
C MET A 1 26.83 -74.05 8.24
N PRO A 2 27.69 -74.25 9.26
CA PRO A 2 27.61 -74.01 10.71
C PRO A 2 28.57 -72.85 11.12
N SER A 3 28.44 -72.17 12.25
CA SER A 3 29.20 -72.54 13.45
C SER A 3 28.68 -71.84 14.71
N CYS A 4 28.56 -72.66 15.75
CA CYS A 4 28.11 -72.41 17.11
C CYS A 4 29.27 -71.87 17.98
N GLY A 5 29.00 -70.99 18.97
CA GLY A 5 30.06 -70.41 19.81
C GLY A 5 29.61 -69.71 21.10
N ARG A 6 29.22 -70.51 22.09
CA ARG A 6 29.26 -70.35 23.57
C ARG A 6 29.27 -68.97 24.27
N ARG A 7 28.20 -68.76 25.05
CA ARG A 7 28.09 -68.39 26.49
C ARG A 7 29.32 -67.83 27.23
N GLN A 8 29.11 -66.72 27.95
CA GLN A 8 29.59 -66.54 29.34
C GLN A 8 28.56 -65.80 30.21
N ARG A 9 28.38 -66.29 31.44
CA ARG A 9 27.46 -65.82 32.48
C ARG A 9 28.25 -65.02 33.54
N ARG A 10 27.65 -63.90 34.00
CA ARG A 10 27.58 -63.25 35.34
C ARG A 10 28.83 -63.22 36.27
N PRO A 11 28.98 -62.15 37.07
CA PRO A 11 28.41 -62.20 38.43
C PRO A 11 27.69 -60.91 38.90
N CYS A 12 26.81 -61.11 39.88
CA CYS A 12 26.17 -60.10 40.72
C CYS A 12 27.19 -59.43 41.67
N GLY A 13 26.98 -58.17 42.03
CA GLY A 13 27.72 -57.54 43.13
C GLY A 13 27.34 -56.10 43.45
N ASN A 14 26.60 -55.96 44.56
CA ASN A 14 26.58 -54.85 45.52
C ASN A 14 26.00 -53.45 45.19
N ALA A 15 24.85 -53.25 45.82
CA ALA A 15 24.39 -52.03 46.47
C ALA A 15 25.48 -51.23 47.21
N ARG A 16 25.44 -49.89 47.08
CA ARG A 16 25.00 -48.94 48.16
C ARG A 16 25.29 -47.47 47.76
N ARG A 17 24.24 -46.65 47.87
CA ARG A 17 24.18 -45.28 48.42
C ARG A 17 25.26 -44.28 47.99
N PHE A 18 24.85 -43.23 47.28
CA PHE A 18 25.10 -41.84 47.71
C PHE A 18 24.07 -40.89 47.09
N SER A 19 23.46 -40.08 47.96
CA SER A 19 22.56 -38.97 47.68
C SER A 19 23.17 -37.96 46.71
N ARG A 20 22.37 -37.50 45.76
CA ARG A 20 22.28 -36.07 45.39
C ARG A 20 20.95 -35.83 44.68
N ALA A 21 20.15 -34.98 45.30
CA ALA A 21 19.00 -34.35 44.69
C ALA A 21 19.44 -33.66 43.40
N ALA A 22 18.95 -34.15 42.27
CA ALA A 22 18.83 -33.38 41.06
C ALA A 22 17.34 -33.29 40.78
N GLU A 23 16.75 -32.27 41.38
CA GLU A 23 15.41 -31.78 41.10
C GLU A 23 15.40 -31.31 39.64
N ALA A 24 15.16 -32.27 38.74
CA ALA A 24 14.87 -32.00 37.34
C ALA A 24 13.49 -31.36 37.29
N THR A 25 13.49 -30.03 37.31
CA THR A 25 12.35 -29.19 37.00
C THR A 25 11.83 -29.58 35.62
N ALA A 26 10.78 -30.39 35.58
CA ALA A 26 10.07 -30.68 34.35
C ALA A 26 9.57 -29.34 33.78
N PRO A 27 9.91 -28.98 32.53
CA PRO A 27 9.44 -27.74 31.94
C PRO A 27 7.91 -27.74 31.96
N SER A 28 7.31 -26.67 32.49
CA SER A 28 5.87 -26.54 32.55
C SER A 28 5.29 -26.70 31.15
N ARG A 29 4.23 -27.52 31.00
CA ARG A 29 3.55 -27.74 29.71
C ARG A 29 3.14 -26.43 29.02
N GLY A 30 2.97 -25.34 29.78
CA GLY A 30 2.73 -24.01 29.25
C GLY A 30 3.91 -23.45 28.44
N ALA A 31 5.16 -23.57 28.93
CA ALA A 31 6.34 -23.04 28.27
C ALA A 31 6.70 -23.79 26.97
N LEU A 32 6.41 -25.10 26.91
CA LEU A 32 6.58 -25.90 25.68
C LEU A 32 5.57 -25.50 24.60
N ASN A 33 4.32 -25.19 24.99
CA ASN A 33 3.33 -24.68 24.03
C ASN A 33 3.66 -23.27 23.55
N SER A 34 4.18 -22.39 24.40
CA SER A 34 4.60 -21.03 23.98
C SER A 34 5.77 -21.07 22.99
N SER A 35 6.75 -21.96 23.23
CA SER A 35 7.92 -22.12 22.36
C SER A 35 7.59 -22.83 21.05
N LEU A 36 6.70 -23.82 21.06
CA LEU A 36 6.16 -24.42 19.84
C LEU A 36 5.35 -23.43 19.02
N LEU A 37 4.49 -22.62 19.66
CA LEU A 37 3.70 -21.59 18.99
C LEU A 37 4.60 -20.50 18.37
N ALA A 38 5.63 -20.06 19.09
CA ALA A 38 6.59 -19.09 18.58
C ALA A 38 7.46 -19.65 17.43
N ALA A 39 7.89 -20.91 17.53
CA ALA A 39 8.62 -21.60 16.48
C ALA A 39 7.74 -21.77 15.21
N ASP A 40 6.48 -22.15 15.38
CA ASP A 40 5.53 -22.33 14.27
C ASP A 40 5.20 -20.98 13.59
N LEU A 41 4.97 -19.91 14.37
CA LEU A 41 4.81 -18.56 13.83
C LEU A 41 6.05 -18.07 13.08
N SER A 42 7.25 -18.37 13.58
CA SER A 42 8.51 -18.03 12.90
C SER A 42 8.72 -18.81 11.60
N GLY A 43 8.28 -20.08 11.56
CA GLY A 43 8.30 -20.93 10.38
C GLY A 43 7.33 -20.47 9.30
N VAL A 44 6.08 -20.17 9.68
CA VAL A 44 5.06 -19.63 8.77
C VAL A 44 5.49 -18.28 8.20
N SER A 45 6.02 -17.37 9.02
CA SER A 45 6.51 -16.06 8.56
C SER A 45 7.66 -16.20 7.55
N ARG A 46 8.64 -17.09 7.82
CA ARG A 46 9.74 -17.38 6.87
C ARG A 46 9.24 -17.99 5.57
N LEU A 47 8.25 -18.87 5.63
CA LEU A 47 7.65 -19.48 4.43
C LEU A 47 6.89 -18.44 3.60
N VAL A 48 6.08 -17.59 4.23
CA VAL A 48 5.33 -16.52 3.56
C VAL A 48 6.28 -15.51 2.90
N LEU A 49 7.33 -15.08 3.61
CA LEU A 49 8.33 -14.16 3.04
C LEU A 49 9.14 -14.81 1.91
N GLY A 50 9.61 -16.04 2.12
CA GLY A 50 10.40 -16.78 1.14
C GLY A 50 9.61 -17.13 -0.12
N GLN A 51 8.33 -17.46 0.02
CA GLN A 51 7.42 -17.71 -1.09
C GLN A 51 7.05 -16.40 -1.80
N GLY A 52 6.69 -15.36 -1.05
CA GLY A 52 6.36 -14.03 -1.61
C GLY A 52 7.50 -13.45 -2.44
N LEU A 53 8.76 -13.62 -2.02
CA LEU A 53 9.93 -13.14 -2.76
C LEU A 53 10.16 -13.92 -4.06
N ARG A 54 9.96 -15.24 -4.05
CA ARG A 54 10.06 -16.08 -5.26
C ARG A 54 8.97 -15.75 -6.28
N ASP A 55 7.73 -15.59 -5.81
CA ASP A 55 6.59 -15.21 -6.64
C ASP A 55 6.81 -13.83 -7.26
N THR A 56 7.30 -12.89 -6.45
CA THR A 56 7.68 -11.55 -6.88
C THR A 56 8.73 -11.60 -7.99
N ARG A 57 9.83 -12.33 -7.78
CA ARG A 57 10.89 -12.47 -8.79
C ARG A 57 10.36 -13.08 -10.09
N THR A 58 9.51 -14.10 -9.99
CA THR A 58 8.94 -14.77 -11.17
C THR A 58 8.04 -13.83 -11.97
N ALA A 59 7.18 -13.06 -11.29
CA ALA A 59 6.34 -12.05 -11.91
C ALA A 59 7.17 -10.97 -12.62
N LEU A 60 8.20 -10.45 -11.95
CA LEU A 60 9.10 -9.43 -12.52
C LEU A 60 9.83 -9.95 -13.76
N VAL A 61 10.36 -11.18 -13.74
CA VAL A 61 11.03 -11.79 -14.90
C VAL A 61 10.08 -11.88 -16.10
N ARG A 62 8.85 -12.35 -15.86
CA ARG A 62 7.82 -12.46 -16.91
C ARG A 62 7.43 -11.09 -17.46
N TRP A 63 7.27 -10.09 -16.60
CA TRP A 63 6.90 -8.74 -17.00
C TRP A 63 8.05 -8.02 -17.72
N ASN A 64 9.30 -8.29 -17.36
CA ASN A 64 10.47 -7.73 -18.05
C ASN A 64 10.52 -8.13 -19.53
N GLY A 65 9.98 -9.29 -19.90
CA GLY A 65 9.87 -9.70 -21.30
C GLY A 65 8.83 -8.90 -22.11
N LYS A 66 7.78 -8.37 -21.48
CA LYS A 66 6.71 -7.57 -22.11
C LYS A 66 6.14 -6.52 -21.14
N PRO A 67 6.89 -5.48 -20.75
CA PRO A 67 6.47 -4.57 -19.68
C PRO A 67 5.35 -3.63 -20.13
N GLY A 68 5.37 -3.23 -21.41
CA GLY A 68 4.49 -2.21 -21.96
C GLY A 68 2.99 -2.46 -21.77
N PRO A 69 2.43 -3.64 -22.11
CA PRO A 69 0.99 -3.90 -21.95
C PRO A 69 0.51 -3.82 -20.50
N ILE A 70 1.34 -4.25 -19.55
CA ILE A 70 0.98 -4.28 -18.12
C ILE A 70 0.95 -2.86 -17.57
N VAL A 71 2.04 -2.11 -17.76
CA VAL A 71 2.14 -0.73 -17.26
C VAL A 71 1.11 0.18 -17.94
N ARG A 72 0.83 0.00 -19.25
CA ARG A 72 -0.21 0.76 -19.95
C ARG A 72 -1.61 0.50 -19.39
N ALA A 73 -1.93 -0.75 -19.04
CA ALA A 73 -3.22 -1.07 -18.44
C ALA A 73 -3.37 -0.41 -17.05
N TRP A 74 -2.32 -0.44 -16.23
CA TRP A 74 -2.30 0.24 -14.94
C TRP A 74 -2.46 1.75 -15.11
N LEU A 75 -1.61 2.36 -15.93
CA LEU A 75 -1.63 3.80 -16.20
C LEU A 75 -2.98 4.25 -16.75
N GLY A 76 -3.58 3.51 -17.67
CA GLY A 76 -4.90 3.84 -18.22
C GLY A 76 -5.99 3.92 -17.15
N TRP A 77 -6.03 2.96 -16.23
CA TRP A 77 -6.95 3.00 -15.10
C TRP A 77 -6.62 4.11 -14.10
N SER A 78 -5.33 4.35 -13.81
CA SER A 78 -4.92 5.40 -12.90
C SER A 78 -5.26 6.79 -13.42
N VAL A 79 -5.05 7.04 -14.71
CA VAL A 79 -5.47 8.29 -15.38
C VAL A 79 -6.98 8.42 -15.34
N ALA A 80 -7.74 7.35 -15.64
CA ALA A 80 -9.20 7.39 -15.59
C ALA A 80 -9.73 7.77 -14.19
N VAL A 81 -9.18 7.17 -13.12
CA VAL A 81 -9.54 7.50 -11.73
C VAL A 81 -9.11 8.91 -11.36
N ALA A 82 -7.90 9.34 -11.76
CA ALA A 82 -7.42 10.70 -11.54
C ALA A 82 -8.32 11.75 -12.21
N SER A 83 -8.70 11.52 -13.47
CA SER A 83 -9.61 12.40 -14.21
C SER A 83 -11.01 12.43 -13.59
N ALA A 84 -11.53 11.29 -13.12
CA ALA A 84 -12.81 11.24 -12.41
C ALA A 84 -12.76 12.02 -11.09
N LEU A 85 -11.66 11.92 -10.33
CA LEU A 85 -11.45 12.70 -9.12
C LEU A 85 -11.37 14.20 -9.43
N LEU A 86 -10.60 14.61 -10.44
CA LEU A 86 -10.49 16.02 -10.84
C LEU A 86 -11.84 16.59 -11.30
N ALA A 87 -12.65 15.80 -12.01
CA ALA A 87 -14.01 16.18 -12.39
C ALA A 87 -14.92 16.35 -11.16
N ALA A 88 -14.80 15.48 -10.15
CA ALA A 88 -15.53 15.62 -8.89
C ALA A 88 -15.08 16.87 -8.10
N VAL A 89 -13.77 17.13 -8.04
CA VAL A 89 -13.20 18.36 -7.44
C VAL A 89 -13.75 19.60 -8.14
N TYR A 90 -13.77 19.60 -9.48
CA TYR A 90 -14.35 20.69 -10.27
C TYR A 90 -15.84 20.91 -9.94
N ALA A 91 -16.64 19.84 -9.96
CA ALA A 91 -18.07 19.94 -9.65
C ALA A 91 -18.29 20.52 -8.25
N ILE A 92 -17.58 19.99 -7.24
CA ILE A 92 -17.67 20.50 -5.87
C ILE A 92 -17.25 21.96 -5.81
N ALA A 93 -16.16 22.36 -6.48
CA ALA A 93 -15.68 23.74 -6.49
C ALA A 93 -16.71 24.72 -7.10
N VAL A 94 -17.45 24.30 -8.13
CA VAL A 94 -18.51 25.12 -8.75
C VAL A 94 -19.72 25.29 -7.83
N PHE A 95 -20.05 24.28 -7.03
CA PHE A 95 -21.21 24.30 -6.14
C PHE A 95 -20.91 24.71 -4.69
N SER A 96 -19.64 24.92 -4.34
CA SER A 96 -19.25 25.30 -2.99
C SER A 96 -19.08 26.82 -2.86
N PRO A 97 -19.65 27.46 -1.83
CA PRO A 97 -19.33 28.85 -1.55
C PRO A 97 -17.86 28.96 -1.12
N PRO A 98 -17.11 29.97 -1.60
CA PRO A 98 -15.73 30.18 -1.20
C PRO A 98 -15.66 30.60 0.28
N ASP A 99 -14.67 30.08 0.99
CA ASP A 99 -14.31 30.51 2.34
C ASP A 99 -13.53 31.84 2.25
N PRO A 100 -13.90 32.89 3.01
CA PRO A 100 -13.17 34.16 3.01
C PRO A 100 -11.78 34.09 3.65
N THR A 101 -11.44 32.99 4.33
CA THR A 101 -10.13 32.79 4.96
C THR A 101 -9.05 32.62 3.88
N PRO A 102 -8.05 33.51 3.80
CA PRO A 102 -7.03 33.43 2.75
C PRO A 102 -6.23 32.13 2.84
N LEU A 103 -6.10 31.44 1.71
CA LEU A 103 -5.26 30.25 1.62
C LEU A 103 -3.80 30.65 1.37
N ALA A 104 -2.90 30.04 2.13
CA ALA A 104 -1.46 30.17 1.91
C ALA A 104 -1.04 29.25 0.76
N VAL A 105 -0.55 29.82 -0.33
CA VAL A 105 -0.08 29.11 -1.51
C VAL A 105 1.40 29.47 -1.76
N PRO A 106 2.32 28.50 -1.64
CA PRO A 106 3.74 28.71 -1.90
C PRO A 106 3.98 29.32 -3.28
N GLY A 107 4.83 30.35 -3.33
CA GLY A 107 5.11 31.07 -4.56
C GLY A 107 3.96 31.97 -5.04
N VAL A 108 2.83 32.08 -4.34
CA VAL A 108 1.77 33.05 -4.65
C VAL A 108 1.61 34.04 -3.51
N THR A 109 1.30 33.56 -2.30
CA THR A 109 1.10 34.40 -1.11
C THR A 109 2.35 34.57 -0.25
N HIS A 110 3.29 33.62 -0.35
CA HIS A 110 4.59 33.69 0.32
C HIS A 110 5.69 33.13 -0.59
N ALA A 111 6.96 33.38 -0.25
CA ALA A 111 8.09 32.83 -0.98
C ALA A 111 8.14 31.30 -0.83
N ALA A 112 8.24 30.59 -1.94
CA ALA A 112 8.33 29.13 -1.95
C ALA A 112 9.64 28.67 -1.30
N THR A 113 9.56 27.63 -0.47
CA THR A 113 10.70 27.04 0.24
C THR A 113 10.80 25.53 0.01
N PHE A 114 11.95 24.94 0.34
CA PHE A 114 12.10 23.49 0.34
C PHE A 114 11.18 22.78 1.36
N SER A 115 10.74 23.49 2.41
CA SER A 115 9.78 22.94 3.38
C SER A 115 8.41 22.70 2.73
N ASP A 116 8.01 23.54 1.79
CA ASP A 116 6.74 23.39 1.06
C ASP A 116 6.76 22.12 0.19
N VAL A 117 7.87 21.88 -0.52
CA VAL A 117 8.10 20.62 -1.27
C VAL A 117 8.02 19.41 -0.34
N GLY A 118 8.67 19.49 0.83
CA GLY A 118 8.66 18.43 1.83
C GLY A 118 7.25 18.13 2.36
N TYR A 119 6.41 19.16 2.54
CA TYR A 119 5.04 19.01 2.98
C TYR A 119 4.16 18.30 1.93
N VAL A 120 4.28 18.71 0.65
CA VAL A 120 3.58 18.04 -0.47
C VAL A 120 4.00 16.57 -0.55
N LEU A 121 5.31 16.30 -0.52
CA LEU A 121 5.84 14.94 -0.53
C LEU A 121 5.38 14.10 0.65
N PHE A 122 5.29 14.67 1.84
CA PHE A 122 4.81 13.96 3.03
C PHE A 122 3.35 13.53 2.88
N ARG A 123 2.47 14.47 2.46
CA ARG A 123 1.05 14.17 2.25
C ARG A 123 0.85 13.10 1.19
N ASN A 124 1.52 13.24 0.05
CA ASN A 124 1.40 12.30 -1.07
C ASN A 124 2.07 10.95 -0.78
N GLY A 125 3.20 10.97 -0.08
CA GLY A 125 3.89 9.78 0.40
C GLY A 125 3.05 8.96 1.37
N LEU A 126 2.28 9.60 2.24
CA LEU A 126 1.36 8.91 3.15
C LEU A 126 0.26 8.19 2.36
N VAL A 127 -0.33 8.83 1.35
CA VAL A 127 -1.34 8.20 0.47
C VAL A 127 -0.74 7.01 -0.28
N LEU A 128 0.45 7.18 -0.87
CA LEU A 128 1.16 6.10 -1.55
C LEU A 128 1.47 4.93 -0.61
N ALA A 129 1.90 5.21 0.62
CA ALA A 129 2.19 4.20 1.63
C ALA A 129 0.93 3.40 2.04
N LEU A 130 -0.21 4.08 2.21
CA LEU A 130 -1.49 3.42 2.49
C LEU A 130 -1.92 2.52 1.33
N HIS A 131 -1.76 2.95 0.09
CA HIS A 131 -2.05 2.12 -1.08
C HIS A 131 -1.11 0.92 -1.19
N ALA A 132 0.19 1.10 -0.93
CA ALA A 132 1.15 0.01 -0.88
C ALA A 132 0.78 -1.01 0.22
N LEU A 133 0.40 -0.54 1.41
CA LEU A 133 -0.04 -1.40 2.51
C LEU A 133 -1.32 -2.16 2.17
N ALA A 134 -2.28 -1.53 1.48
CA ALA A 134 -3.48 -2.21 1.00
C ALA A 134 -3.15 -3.34 0.01
N CYS A 135 -2.18 -3.14 -0.87
CA CYS A 135 -1.72 -4.18 -1.78
C CYS A 135 -1.03 -5.34 -1.04
N VAL A 136 -0.20 -5.05 -0.03
CA VAL A 136 0.41 -6.06 0.84
C VAL A 136 -0.66 -6.83 1.62
N ALA A 137 -1.65 -6.15 2.18
CA ALA A 137 -2.78 -6.78 2.87
C ALA A 137 -3.57 -7.68 1.91
N GLY A 138 -3.80 -7.23 0.68
CA GLY A 138 -4.42 -8.03 -0.38
C GLY A 138 -3.61 -9.27 -0.75
N PHE A 139 -2.28 -9.17 -0.83
CA PHE A 139 -1.39 -10.31 -1.01
C PHE A 139 -1.55 -11.32 0.14
N ILE A 140 -1.49 -10.87 1.39
CA ILE A 140 -1.61 -11.75 2.57
C ILE A 140 -2.99 -12.42 2.58
N ALA A 141 -4.05 -11.65 2.36
CA ALA A 141 -5.42 -12.15 2.34
C ALA A 141 -5.66 -13.17 1.22
N GLY A 142 -5.15 -12.90 0.01
CA GLY A 142 -5.38 -13.74 -1.16
C GLY A 142 -4.47 -14.97 -1.25
N SER A 143 -3.25 -14.91 -0.71
CA SER A 143 -2.28 -16.01 -0.81
C SER A 143 -2.19 -16.88 0.45
N SER A 144 -2.30 -16.28 1.64
CA SER A 144 -1.96 -16.97 2.89
C SER A 144 -3.19 -17.49 3.64
N LEU A 145 -4.31 -16.75 3.61
CA LEU A 145 -5.55 -17.18 4.28
C LEU A 145 -6.15 -18.47 3.71
N PRO A 146 -6.14 -18.75 2.39
CA PRO A 146 -6.68 -20.00 1.87
C PRO A 146 -5.89 -21.24 2.35
N ILE A 147 -4.56 -21.11 2.48
CA ILE A 147 -3.70 -22.19 2.98
C ILE A 147 -3.99 -22.45 4.46
N ALA A 148 -4.18 -21.39 5.25
CA ALA A 148 -4.58 -21.50 6.66
C ALA A 148 -6.03 -22.00 6.84
N ALA A 149 -6.91 -21.81 5.86
CA ALA A 149 -8.28 -22.34 5.88
C ALA A 149 -8.31 -23.86 5.68
N ALA A 150 -7.37 -24.42 4.92
CA ALA A 150 -7.31 -25.84 4.60
C ALA A 150 -7.09 -26.74 5.84
N THR A 151 -6.47 -26.19 6.89
CA THR A 151 -6.25 -26.88 8.17
C THR A 151 -7.35 -26.63 9.21
N ARG A 152 -8.41 -25.88 8.86
CA ARG A 152 -9.50 -25.49 9.75
C ARG A 152 -10.81 -26.21 9.41
N HIS A 153 -11.71 -26.31 10.40
CA HIS A 153 -13.01 -26.98 10.26
C HIS A 153 -14.17 -26.09 10.71
N GLY A 154 -15.38 -26.38 10.20
CA GLY A 154 -16.62 -25.72 10.61
C GLY A 154 -16.67 -24.21 10.33
N LEU A 155 -17.20 -23.45 11.28
CA LEU A 155 -17.37 -21.99 11.19
C LEU A 155 -16.03 -21.26 10.96
N SER A 156 -14.94 -21.77 11.56
CA SER A 156 -13.59 -21.19 11.41
C SER A 156 -13.10 -21.23 9.96
N ARG A 157 -13.40 -22.32 9.23
CA ARG A 157 -13.09 -22.45 7.80
C ARG A 157 -13.94 -21.51 6.96
N TRP A 158 -15.24 -21.43 7.24
CA TRP A 158 -16.16 -20.55 6.52
C TRP A 158 -15.74 -19.07 6.60
N VAL A 159 -15.35 -18.60 7.79
CA VAL A 159 -14.83 -17.22 7.97
C VAL A 159 -13.57 -16.98 7.14
N HIS A 160 -12.62 -17.93 7.12
CA HIS A 160 -11.38 -17.78 6.36
C HIS A 160 -11.62 -17.82 4.84
N GLU A 161 -12.59 -18.60 4.36
CA GLU A 161 -12.99 -18.64 2.95
C GLU A 161 -13.69 -17.33 2.51
N LYS A 162 -14.47 -16.70 3.39
CA LYS A 162 -15.16 -15.42 3.12
C LYS A 162 -14.32 -14.18 3.40
N ALA A 163 -13.18 -14.31 4.08
CA ALA A 163 -12.31 -13.19 4.44
C ALA A 163 -11.82 -12.41 3.20
N GLY A 164 -11.53 -13.08 2.08
CA GLY A 164 -11.08 -12.44 0.84
C GLY A 164 -12.08 -11.43 0.26
N PRO A 165 -13.30 -11.85 -0.11
CA PRO A 165 -14.33 -10.94 -0.61
C PRO A 165 -14.68 -9.79 0.36
N LEU A 166 -14.72 -10.07 1.66
CA LEU A 166 -14.98 -9.03 2.67
C LEU A 166 -13.84 -8.02 2.76
N ALA A 167 -12.59 -8.46 2.64
CA ALA A 167 -11.44 -7.56 2.60
C ALA A 167 -11.46 -6.65 1.35
N ILE A 168 -11.84 -7.20 0.18
CA ILE A 168 -12.00 -6.41 -1.06
C ILE A 168 -13.08 -5.35 -0.87
N LEU A 169 -14.24 -5.72 -0.33
CA LEU A 169 -15.33 -4.78 -0.08
C LEU A 169 -14.93 -3.69 0.91
N PHE A 170 -14.25 -4.06 1.99
CA PHE A 170 -13.75 -3.11 2.98
C PHE A 170 -12.74 -2.12 2.38
N VAL A 171 -11.71 -2.62 1.67
CA VAL A 171 -10.70 -1.77 1.02
C VAL A 171 -11.33 -0.88 -0.05
N GLY A 172 -12.29 -1.41 -0.82
CA GLY A 172 -13.07 -0.64 -1.79
C GLY A 172 -13.86 0.50 -1.13
N GLY A 173 -14.56 0.21 -0.03
CA GLY A 173 -15.29 1.20 0.76
C GLY A 173 -14.38 2.27 1.36
N ALA A 174 -13.26 1.88 1.97
CA ALA A 174 -12.25 2.79 2.50
C ALA A 174 -11.65 3.69 1.41
N THR A 175 -11.39 3.14 0.22
CA THR A 175 -10.89 3.89 -0.94
C THR A 175 -11.94 4.90 -1.41
N ALA A 176 -13.20 4.49 -1.58
CA ALA A 176 -14.28 5.40 -1.99
C ALA A 176 -14.50 6.53 -0.98
N PHE A 177 -14.48 6.21 0.32
CA PHE A 177 -14.57 7.20 1.39
C PHE A 177 -13.41 8.20 1.36
N SER A 178 -12.17 7.71 1.19
CA SER A 178 -10.98 8.56 1.07
C SER A 178 -11.05 9.48 -0.14
N LEU A 179 -11.43 8.95 -1.31
CA LEU A 179 -11.59 9.73 -2.54
C LEU A 179 -12.68 10.79 -2.40
N GLY A 180 -13.82 10.45 -1.79
CA GLY A 180 -14.89 11.40 -1.52
C GLY A 180 -14.44 12.53 -0.60
N THR A 181 -13.72 12.21 0.46
CA THR A 181 -13.16 13.21 1.39
C THR A 181 -12.16 14.13 0.68
N GLN A 182 -11.26 13.56 -0.13
CA GLN A 182 -10.30 14.33 -0.93
C GLN A 182 -11.00 15.23 -1.94
N ALA A 183 -12.04 14.74 -2.63
CA ALA A 183 -12.81 15.54 -3.57
C ALA A 183 -13.45 16.75 -2.89
N ILE A 184 -14.01 16.56 -1.68
CA ILE A 184 -14.61 17.66 -0.89
C ILE A 184 -13.55 18.67 -0.46
N VAL A 185 -12.47 18.22 0.19
CA VAL A 185 -11.43 19.12 0.70
C VAL A 185 -10.76 19.90 -0.43
N LEU A 186 -10.38 19.23 -1.52
CA LEU A 186 -9.77 19.88 -2.68
C LEU A 186 -10.77 20.76 -3.42
N GLY A 187 -12.04 20.35 -3.54
CA GLY A 187 -13.08 21.11 -4.21
C GLY A 187 -13.39 22.43 -3.50
N VAL A 188 -13.59 22.39 -2.18
CA VAL A 188 -13.78 23.60 -1.37
C VAL A 188 -12.53 24.49 -1.41
N GLY A 189 -11.33 23.91 -1.27
CA GLY A 189 -10.08 24.66 -1.39
C GLY A 189 -9.90 25.30 -2.77
N THR A 190 -10.31 24.63 -3.84
CA THR A 190 -10.31 25.15 -5.21
C THR A 190 -11.28 26.31 -5.35
N ALA A 191 -12.49 26.23 -4.76
CA ALA A 191 -13.46 27.33 -4.77
C ALA A 191 -12.88 28.59 -4.09
N SER A 192 -12.34 28.43 -2.88
CA SER A 192 -11.73 29.54 -2.13
C SER A 192 -10.53 30.14 -2.85
N LEU A 193 -9.61 29.31 -3.37
CA LEU A 193 -8.42 29.80 -4.06
C LEU A 193 -8.78 30.49 -5.38
N SER A 194 -9.78 29.97 -6.10
CA SER A 194 -10.29 30.61 -7.32
C SER A 194 -10.84 32.00 -7.03
N ALA A 195 -11.63 32.14 -5.96
CA ALA A 195 -12.16 33.42 -5.50
C ALA A 195 -11.03 34.38 -5.06
N GLN A 196 -10.04 33.89 -4.33
CA GLN A 196 -8.88 34.67 -3.89
C GLN A 196 -8.04 35.19 -5.07
N LEU A 197 -7.94 34.42 -6.15
CA LEU A 197 -7.17 34.77 -7.35
C LEU A 197 -7.99 35.47 -8.44
N GLY A 198 -9.30 35.61 -8.28
CA GLY A 198 -10.18 36.21 -9.28
C GLY A 198 -10.31 35.41 -10.58
N ILE A 199 -10.09 34.10 -10.55
CA ILE A 199 -10.20 33.20 -11.72
C ILE A 199 -11.30 32.16 -11.51
N SER A 200 -11.75 31.50 -12.58
CA SER A 200 -12.73 30.42 -12.44
C SER A 200 -12.08 29.12 -11.93
N PRO A 201 -12.83 28.25 -11.21
CA PRO A 201 -12.33 26.93 -10.79
C PRO A 201 -11.79 26.08 -11.94
N GLY A 202 -12.39 26.20 -13.14
CA GLY A 202 -11.92 25.49 -14.32
C GLY A 202 -10.55 25.96 -14.77
N VAL A 203 -10.31 27.27 -14.82
CA VAL A 203 -8.99 27.85 -15.17
C VAL A 203 -7.95 27.47 -14.13
N LEU A 204 -8.30 27.52 -12.84
CA LEU A 204 -7.41 27.08 -11.77
C LEU A 204 -7.02 25.61 -11.95
N LEU A 205 -7.97 24.70 -12.14
CA LEU A 205 -7.65 23.28 -12.33
C LEU A 205 -6.80 23.03 -13.58
N LEU A 206 -7.08 23.72 -14.69
CA LEU A 206 -6.25 23.65 -15.89
C LEU A 206 -4.80 24.10 -15.62
N ALA A 207 -4.61 25.14 -14.82
CA ALA A 207 -3.28 25.62 -14.42
C ALA A 207 -2.51 24.59 -13.57
N LEU A 208 -3.24 23.79 -12.77
CA LEU A 208 -2.66 22.77 -11.89
C LEU A 208 -2.41 21.43 -12.59
N LEU A 209 -3.03 21.16 -13.75
CA LEU A 209 -2.87 19.91 -14.51
C LEU A 209 -1.41 19.44 -14.71
N PRO A 210 -0.42 20.32 -14.99
CA PRO A 210 0.97 19.89 -15.24
C PRO A 210 1.60 19.08 -14.10
N HIS A 211 1.21 19.28 -12.85
CA HIS A 211 1.65 18.44 -11.73
C HIS A 211 0.53 17.55 -11.18
N ALA A 212 -0.71 18.04 -11.11
CA ALA A 212 -1.82 17.35 -10.48
C ALA A 212 -2.20 16.05 -11.20
N LEU A 213 -2.23 16.04 -12.53
CA LEU A 213 -2.57 14.82 -13.27
C LEU A 213 -1.47 13.75 -13.16
N PRO A 214 -0.17 14.05 -13.37
CA PRO A 214 0.90 13.09 -13.12
C PRO A 214 0.94 12.59 -11.68
N GLU A 215 0.74 13.47 -10.71
CA GLU A 215 0.71 13.15 -9.28
C GLU A 215 -0.41 12.15 -8.96
N LEU A 216 -1.65 12.48 -9.31
CA LEU A 216 -2.80 11.62 -9.05
C LEU A 216 -2.69 10.29 -9.81
N ALA A 217 -2.22 10.31 -11.06
CA ALA A 217 -1.99 9.08 -11.82
C ALA A 217 -0.93 8.18 -11.15
N ALA A 218 0.14 8.76 -10.61
CA ALA A 218 1.14 8.01 -9.85
C ALA A 218 0.58 7.46 -8.54
N LEU A 219 -0.20 8.24 -7.78
CA LEU A 219 -0.83 7.80 -6.54
C LEU A 219 -1.84 6.65 -6.76
N PHE A 220 -2.56 6.67 -7.88
CA PHE A 220 -3.52 5.60 -8.22
C PHE A 220 -2.92 4.42 -8.96
N LEU A 221 -1.62 4.40 -9.22
CA LEU A 221 -0.95 3.29 -9.90
C LEU A 221 -1.04 1.96 -9.12
N PRO A 222 -0.78 1.93 -7.79
CA PRO A 222 -0.94 0.70 -7.01
C PRO A 222 -2.40 0.25 -6.94
N LEU A 223 -3.36 1.19 -6.82
CA LEU A 223 -4.79 0.88 -6.80
C LEU A 223 -5.24 0.23 -8.11
N ALA A 224 -4.83 0.78 -9.25
CA ALA A 224 -5.13 0.23 -10.57
C ALA A 224 -4.56 -1.18 -10.73
N ALA A 225 -3.30 -1.39 -10.33
CA ALA A 225 -2.67 -2.70 -10.35
C ALA A 225 -3.42 -3.71 -9.46
N TRP A 226 -3.82 -3.28 -8.26
CA TRP A 226 -4.60 -4.09 -7.33
C TRP A 226 -5.98 -4.47 -7.89
N LEU A 227 -6.73 -3.52 -8.47
CA LEU A 227 -8.05 -3.77 -9.06
C LEU A 227 -7.96 -4.80 -10.19
N ILE A 228 -6.96 -4.67 -11.07
CA ILE A 228 -6.77 -5.60 -12.18
C ILE A 228 -6.38 -6.99 -11.65
N ALA A 229 -5.40 -7.08 -10.76
CA ALA A 229 -4.95 -8.36 -10.21
C ALA A 229 -6.06 -9.06 -9.40
N SER A 230 -6.84 -8.30 -8.62
CA SER A 230 -7.98 -8.80 -7.86
C SER A 230 -9.05 -9.41 -8.75
N ARG A 231 -9.37 -8.76 -9.87
CA ARG A 231 -10.33 -9.27 -10.86
C ARG A 231 -9.85 -10.54 -11.57
N ARG A 232 -8.54 -10.72 -11.72
CA ARG A 232 -7.93 -11.90 -12.36
C ARG A 232 -7.61 -13.03 -11.38
N GLY A 233 -7.76 -12.80 -10.07
CA GLY A 233 -7.34 -13.74 -9.04
C GLY A 233 -5.81 -13.87 -8.91
N GLU A 234 -5.04 -12.92 -9.46
CA GLU A 234 -3.58 -12.93 -9.52
C GLU A 234 -2.94 -12.37 -8.22
N TRP A 235 -3.44 -12.79 -7.06
CA TRP A 235 -3.06 -12.25 -5.74
C TRP A 235 -1.56 -12.34 -5.44
N ARG A 236 -0.88 -13.38 -5.96
CA ARG A 236 0.55 -13.61 -5.76
C ARG A 236 1.43 -12.55 -6.41
N GLU A 237 0.88 -11.80 -7.37
CA GLU A 237 1.60 -10.78 -8.14
C GLU A 237 1.52 -9.40 -7.49
N LEU A 238 0.67 -9.23 -6.46
CA LEU A 238 0.44 -7.94 -5.81
C LEU A 238 1.69 -7.36 -5.17
N LEU A 239 2.58 -8.17 -4.59
CA LEU A 239 3.85 -7.68 -4.05
C LEU A 239 4.76 -7.11 -5.15
N ALA A 240 4.89 -7.83 -6.27
CA ALA A 240 5.64 -7.34 -7.42
C ALA A 240 5.02 -6.06 -8.00
N ALA A 241 3.70 -6.03 -8.13
CA ALA A 241 2.98 -4.84 -8.59
C ALA A 241 3.21 -3.66 -7.64
N THR A 242 3.19 -3.89 -6.32
CA THR A 242 3.46 -2.84 -5.32
C THR A 242 4.86 -2.26 -5.50
N LEU A 243 5.88 -3.12 -5.63
CA LEU A 243 7.26 -2.66 -5.83
C LEU A 243 7.42 -1.83 -7.11
N VAL A 244 6.88 -2.31 -8.22
CA VAL A 244 6.98 -1.61 -9.51
C VAL A 244 6.21 -0.28 -9.47
N THR A 245 5.00 -0.29 -8.93
CA THR A 245 4.16 0.91 -8.90
C THR A 245 4.73 1.98 -7.96
N VAL A 246 5.26 1.61 -6.79
CA VAL A 246 5.96 2.54 -5.89
C VAL A 246 7.24 3.07 -6.52
N ALA A 247 8.04 2.21 -7.18
CA ALA A 247 9.27 2.62 -7.85
C ALA A 247 9.02 3.63 -8.99
N ILE A 248 7.88 3.51 -9.68
CA ILE A 248 7.44 4.47 -10.69
C ILE A 248 6.86 5.73 -10.03
N ALA A 249 6.04 5.58 -8.99
CA ALA A 249 5.34 6.69 -8.37
C ALA A 249 6.29 7.67 -7.68
N LEU A 250 7.29 7.18 -6.94
CA LEU A 250 8.23 8.02 -6.19
C LEU A 250 8.87 9.15 -7.03
N PRO A 251 9.54 8.88 -8.17
CA PRO A 251 10.12 9.95 -8.96
C PRO A 251 9.06 10.88 -9.55
N VAL A 252 7.87 10.38 -9.92
CA VAL A 252 6.78 11.23 -10.41
C VAL A 252 6.29 12.17 -9.32
N LEU A 253 6.12 11.70 -8.09
CA LEU A 253 5.72 12.53 -6.95
C LEU A 253 6.76 13.61 -6.63
N VAL A 254 8.06 13.28 -6.71
CA VAL A 254 9.13 14.27 -6.53
C VAL A 254 9.08 15.35 -7.61
N LEU A 255 8.94 14.96 -8.87
CA LEU A 255 8.83 15.90 -9.97
C LEU A 255 7.57 16.76 -9.86
N SER A 256 6.42 16.16 -9.55
CA SER A 256 5.15 16.87 -9.34
C SER A 256 5.25 17.87 -8.19
N ALA A 257 5.84 17.50 -7.05
CA ALA A 257 5.98 18.41 -5.91
C ALA A 257 6.89 19.62 -6.23
N VAL A 258 7.95 19.41 -7.01
CA VAL A 258 8.82 20.49 -7.50
C VAL A 258 8.06 21.39 -8.47
N VAL A 259 7.30 20.82 -9.41
CA VAL A 259 6.46 21.59 -10.35
C VAL A 259 5.39 22.37 -9.58
N GLU A 260 4.71 21.77 -8.61
CA GLU A 260 3.72 22.43 -7.75
C GLU A 260 4.31 23.64 -7.03
N THR A 261 5.49 23.48 -6.45
CA THR A 261 6.08 24.50 -5.57
C THR A 261 6.77 25.61 -6.34
N TYR A 262 7.43 25.29 -7.46
CA TYR A 262 8.28 26.24 -8.18
C TYR A 262 7.75 26.63 -9.55
N VAL A 263 6.90 25.84 -10.22
CA VAL A 263 6.47 26.14 -11.60
C VAL A 263 5.02 26.61 -11.64
N SER A 264 4.12 25.90 -10.96
CA SER A 264 2.69 26.24 -10.89
C SER A 264 2.42 27.67 -10.44
N PRO A 265 3.16 28.28 -9.49
CA PRO A 265 2.88 29.65 -9.08
C PRO A 265 3.08 30.67 -10.21
N TYR A 266 4.00 30.43 -11.15
CA TYR A 266 4.16 31.28 -12.32
C TYR A 266 2.95 31.20 -13.27
N LEU A 267 2.42 29.99 -13.49
CA LEU A 267 1.20 29.78 -14.27
C LEU A 267 -0.02 30.43 -13.61
N LEU A 268 -0.15 30.27 -12.29
CA LEU A 268 -1.25 30.88 -11.52
C LEU A 268 -1.19 32.41 -11.57
N ARG A 269 -0.01 33.01 -11.38
CA ARG A 269 0.16 34.47 -11.49
C ARG A 269 -0.12 34.98 -12.90
N ALA A 270 0.30 34.25 -13.93
CA ALA A 270 0.04 34.62 -15.32
C ALA A 270 -1.46 34.56 -15.65
N LEU A 271 -2.17 33.55 -15.15
CA LEU A 271 -3.60 33.35 -15.41
C LEU A 271 -4.50 34.23 -14.55
N ALA A 272 -4.11 34.51 -13.31
CA ALA A 272 -4.71 35.56 -12.48
C ALA A 272 -4.41 36.97 -13.04
N GLY A 273 -3.56 37.07 -14.07
CA GLY A 273 -3.06 38.29 -14.71
C GLY A 273 -3.53 38.52 -16.15
N VAL A 274 -4.74 38.10 -16.52
CA VAL A 274 -5.57 38.83 -17.51
C VAL A 274 -6.42 39.82 -16.70
N GLY A 275 -6.05 41.09 -16.48
CA GLY A 275 -4.88 41.82 -16.95
C GLY A 275 -4.44 42.86 -15.92
N THR A 276 -3.14 43.09 -15.85
CA THR A 276 -2.63 44.46 -15.83
C THR A 276 -3.15 45.18 -17.09
N HIS A 277 -4.41 45.62 -17.09
CA HIS A 277 -4.86 46.65 -18.01
C HIS A 277 -4.73 47.99 -17.29
N THR A 278 -3.72 48.75 -17.76
CA THR A 278 -3.56 50.22 -17.66
C THR A 278 -3.53 50.84 -16.28
#